data_AF-A0A177G6P4-F1
#
_entry.id   AF-A0A177G6P4-F1
#
_cell.length_a   1.000
_cell.length_b   1.000
_cell.length_c   1.000
_cell.angle_alpha   90.00
_cell.angle_beta   90.00
_cell.angle_gamma   90.00
#
_symmetry.space_group_name_H-M   'P 1'
#
loop_
_entity.id
_entity.type
_entity.pdbx_description
1 polymer ?
#
loop_
_entity_poly.entity_id
_entity_poly.type
_entity_poly.pdbx_seq_one_letter_code
_entity_poly.pdbx_strand_id
1 'polypeptide(L)'
;MTAHQDKDEGDITQPIVSVSLGLPILFLWGGLQRTTRAHPILLEHGDVLVWGGKARLHYHGVKPLEPGQHPLTGPTRFNLTFRYVAQAAP
;
A
#
# COMPACT_ATOMS: atom_id res chain seq x y z
N MET A 1 -9.22 0.22 -4.31
CA MET A 1 -8.68 -1.04 -3.75
C MET A 1 -9.20 -1.18 -2.32
N THR A 2 -9.95 -2.24 -2.03
CA THR A 2 -10.59 -2.43 -0.71
C THR A 2 -9.59 -3.01 0.30
N ALA A 3 -9.98 -3.12 1.57
CA ALA A 3 -9.12 -3.69 2.61
C ALA A 3 -8.68 -5.12 2.25
N HIS A 4 -7.38 -5.37 2.19
CA HIS A 4 -6.75 -6.65 1.84
C HIS A 4 -5.40 -6.81 2.57
N GLN A 5 -4.80 -7.97 2.43
CA GLN A 5 -3.43 -8.26 2.87
C GLN A 5 -2.64 -8.70 1.64
N ASP A 6 -1.37 -8.29 1.58
CA ASP A 6 -0.40 -8.84 0.66
C ASP A 6 0.17 -10.12 1.28
N LYS A 7 -0.22 -11.29 0.78
CA LYS A 7 0.13 -12.60 1.37
C LYS A 7 0.46 -13.67 0.32
N ASP A 8 0.59 -13.26 -0.93
CA ASP A 8 0.77 -14.17 -2.07
C ASP A 8 2.26 -14.35 -2.42
N GLU A 9 3.17 -13.81 -1.60
CA GLU A 9 4.59 -13.69 -1.93
C GLU A 9 5.44 -14.93 -1.60
N GLY A 10 4.91 -15.92 -0.89
CA GLY A 10 5.63 -17.14 -0.48
C GLY A 10 6.68 -16.95 0.62
N ASP A 11 7.32 -15.77 0.71
CA ASP A 11 8.16 -15.34 1.84
C ASP A 11 7.60 -14.05 2.45
N ILE A 12 6.92 -14.21 3.59
CA ILE A 12 6.34 -13.11 4.37
C ILE A 12 7.32 -12.52 5.40
N THR A 13 8.61 -12.84 5.33
CA THR A 13 9.64 -12.17 6.16
C THR A 13 10.15 -10.90 5.49
N GLN A 14 10.09 -10.82 4.15
CA GLN A 14 10.51 -9.66 3.38
C GLN A 14 9.48 -8.53 3.47
N PRO A 15 9.92 -7.25 3.54
CA PRO A 15 9.00 -6.12 3.61
C PRO A 15 8.33 -5.85 2.26
N ILE A 16 7.32 -4.98 2.30
CA ILE A 16 6.76 -4.32 1.13
C ILE A 16 7.21 -2.87 1.13
N VAL A 17 7.62 -2.38 -0.05
CA VAL A 17 7.99 -0.97 -0.27
C VAL A 17 7.00 -0.39 -1.27
N SER A 18 6.28 0.66 -0.88
CA SER A 18 5.22 1.26 -1.67
C SER A 18 5.52 2.73 -1.92
N VAL A 19 5.75 3.10 -3.19
CA VAL A 19 6.09 4.47 -3.61
C VAL A 19 4.85 5.13 -4.19
N SER A 20 4.53 6.34 -3.72
CA SER A 20 3.38 7.13 -4.17
C SER A 20 3.81 8.23 -5.14
N LEU A 21 3.12 8.33 -6.28
CA LEU A 21 3.39 9.36 -7.29
C LEU A 21 2.08 9.96 -7.78
N GLY A 22 1.93 11.27 -7.69
CA GLY A 22 0.81 12.00 -8.29
C GLY A 22 -0.18 12.49 -7.24
N LEU A 23 -1.48 12.40 -7.53
CA LEU A 23 -2.50 12.88 -6.61
C LEU A 23 -2.40 12.23 -5.21
N PRO A 24 -2.65 12.99 -4.13
CA PRO A 24 -2.63 12.46 -2.78
C PRO A 24 -3.78 11.48 -2.54
N ILE A 25 -3.60 10.53 -1.62
CA ILE A 25 -4.66 9.60 -1.24
C ILE A 25 -4.64 9.32 0.26
N LEU A 26 -5.81 9.01 0.82
CA LEU A 26 -5.91 8.44 2.16
C LEU A 26 -5.70 6.92 2.09
N PHE A 27 -4.52 6.49 2.52
CA PHE A 27 -4.19 5.09 2.75
C PHE A 27 -4.76 4.64 4.09
N LEU A 28 -5.44 3.50 4.11
CA LEU A 28 -6.10 2.97 5.30
C LEU A 28 -5.23 1.88 5.89
N TRP A 29 -4.68 2.12 7.07
CA TRP A 29 -3.81 1.19 7.79
C TRP A 29 -4.56 0.48 8.92
N GLY A 30 -4.86 -0.79 8.75
CA GLY A 30 -5.55 -1.63 9.72
C GLY A 30 -4.60 -2.39 10.65
N GLY A 31 -5.05 -3.56 11.10
CA GLY A 31 -4.27 -4.51 11.91
C GLY A 31 -4.28 -5.90 11.29
N LEU A 32 -3.92 -6.92 12.08
CA LEU A 32 -3.94 -8.32 11.63
C LEU A 32 -5.37 -8.86 11.37
N GLN A 33 -6.39 -8.24 11.98
CA GLN A 33 -7.79 -8.61 11.79
C GLN A 33 -8.46 -7.64 10.84
N ARG A 34 -9.30 -8.15 9.93
CA ARG A 34 -10.06 -7.34 8.97
C ARG A 34 -10.97 -6.31 9.65
N THR A 35 -11.43 -6.60 10.86
CA THR A 35 -12.30 -5.76 11.68
C THR A 35 -11.55 -4.71 12.49
N THR A 36 -10.21 -4.75 12.52
CA THR A 36 -9.43 -3.71 13.20
C THR A 36 -9.70 -2.37 12.55
N ARG A 37 -10.04 -1.37 13.37
CA ARG A 37 -10.29 -0.01 12.90
C ARG A 37 -9.05 0.53 12.18
N ALA A 38 -9.23 0.89 10.90
CA ALA A 38 -8.14 1.46 10.12
C ALA A 38 -7.83 2.90 10.53
N HIS A 39 -6.54 3.21 10.64
CA HIS A 39 -6.00 4.55 10.79
C HIS A 39 -5.70 5.13 9.40
N PRO A 40 -6.24 6.31 9.04
CA PRO A 40 -5.91 6.94 7.77
C PRO A 40 -4.53 7.58 7.82
N ILE A 41 -3.75 7.39 6.77
CA ILE A 41 -2.46 8.02 6.53
C ILE A 41 -2.57 8.75 5.19
N LEU A 42 -2.31 10.06 5.16
CA LEU A 42 -2.22 10.80 3.91
C LEU A 42 -0.89 10.43 3.23
N LEU A 43 -0.95 9.97 2.00
CA LEU A 43 0.23 9.74 1.16
C LEU A 43 0.20 10.73 0.00
N GLU A 44 1.27 11.49 -0.14
CA GLU A 44 1.47 12.52 -1.15
C GLU A 44 2.46 12.07 -2.23
N HIS A 45 2.67 12.92 -3.24
CA HIS A 45 3.67 12.66 -4.28
C HIS A 45 5.08 12.57 -3.67
N GLY A 46 5.77 11.47 -3.91
CA GLY A 46 7.14 11.22 -3.43
C GLY A 46 7.20 10.39 -2.15
N ASP A 47 6.07 10.17 -1.47
CA ASP A 47 6.06 9.38 -0.24
C ASP A 47 6.40 7.91 -0.50
N VAL A 48 7.19 7.35 0.42
CA VAL A 48 7.53 5.92 0.44
C VAL A 48 7.08 5.32 1.77
N LEU A 49 6.15 4.38 1.70
CA LEU A 49 5.70 3.60 2.84
C LEU A 49 6.34 2.21 2.81
N VAL A 50 6.97 1.82 3.90
CA VAL A 50 7.59 0.49 4.07
C VAL A 50 6.94 -0.22 5.24
N TRP A 51 6.50 -1.46 5.04
CA TRP A 51 6.02 -2.30 6.13
C TRP A 51 6.52 -3.73 6.05
N GLY A 52 6.88 -4.28 7.20
CA GLY A 52 7.46 -5.61 7.35
C GLY A 52 7.38 -6.09 8.79
N GLY A 53 8.01 -7.23 9.10
CA GLY A 53 7.97 -7.83 10.43
C GLY A 53 6.53 -8.04 10.93
N LYS A 54 6.24 -7.61 12.16
CA LYS A 54 4.89 -7.73 12.76
C LYS A 54 3.79 -7.02 11.96
N ALA A 55 4.15 -6.01 11.16
CA ALA A 55 3.25 -5.24 10.32
C ALA A 55 3.03 -5.86 8.93
N ARG A 56 3.81 -6.87 8.53
CA ARG A 56 3.86 -7.39 7.15
C ARG A 56 2.51 -7.85 6.61
N LEU A 57 1.66 -8.36 7.50
CA LEU A 57 0.32 -8.85 7.19
C LEU A 57 -0.79 -7.97 7.77
N HIS A 58 -0.56 -6.67 7.96
CA HIS A 58 -1.65 -5.77 8.32
C HIS A 58 -2.61 -5.58 7.14
N TYR A 59 -3.91 -5.62 7.42
CA TYR A 59 -4.92 -5.22 6.46
C TYR A 59 -4.71 -3.76 6.09
N HIS A 60 -4.74 -3.47 4.79
CA HIS A 60 -4.63 -2.12 4.29
C HIS A 60 -5.40 -1.93 2.99
N GLY A 61 -5.56 -0.67 2.59
CA GLY A 61 -6.26 -0.30 1.37
C GLY A 61 -6.20 1.20 1.16
N VAL A 62 -7.00 1.71 0.23
CA VAL A 62 -7.10 3.15 -0.02
C VAL A 62 -8.56 3.58 -0.08
N LYS A 63 -8.84 4.81 0.33
CA LYS A 63 -10.12 5.44 -0.01
C LYS A 63 -10.21 5.67 -1.54
N PRO A 64 -11.43 5.91 -2.06
CA PRO A 64 -11.58 6.43 -3.42
C PRO A 64 -10.68 7.65 -3.63
N LEU A 65 -10.08 7.73 -4.82
CA LEU A 65 -9.26 8.88 -5.19
C LEU A 65 -10.19 10.07 -5.46
N GLU A 66 -9.93 11.19 -4.79
CA GLU A 66 -10.67 12.42 -5.03
C GLU A 66 -10.25 13.05 -6.38
N PRO A 67 -11.15 13.75 -7.09
CA PRO A 67 -10.79 14.50 -8.28
C PRO A 67 -9.70 15.55 -7.99
N GLY A 68 -8.76 15.73 -8.92
CA GLY A 68 -7.70 16.72 -8.78
C GLY A 68 -6.76 16.78 -9.97
N GLN A 69 -5.74 17.63 -9.88
CA GLN A 69 -4.67 17.74 -10.87
C GLN A 69 -3.31 17.80 -10.19
N HIS A 70 -2.38 16.93 -10.60
CA HIS A 70 -0.98 16.97 -10.19
C HIS A 70 -0.10 17.48 -11.34
N PRO A 71 0.89 18.36 -11.10
CA PRO A 71 1.70 18.97 -12.18
C PRO A 71 2.40 17.96 -13.10
N LEU A 72 2.80 16.79 -12.58
CA LEU A 72 3.57 15.79 -13.32
C LEU A 72 2.75 14.61 -13.86
N THR A 73 1.59 14.32 -13.26
CA THR A 73 0.81 13.10 -13.54
C THR A 73 -0.63 13.39 -13.95
N GLY A 74 -1.00 14.67 -14.03
CA GLY A 74 -2.36 15.07 -14.34
C GLY A 74 -3.37 14.56 -13.29
N PRO A 75 -4.53 14.05 -13.70
CA PRO A 75 -5.59 13.63 -12.78
C PRO A 75 -5.38 12.21 -12.23
N THR A 76 -4.12 11.75 -12.16
CA THR A 76 -3.80 10.36 -11.83
C THR A 76 -2.89 10.24 -10.62
N ARG A 77 -3.03 9.11 -9.95
CA ARG A 77 -2.12 8.60 -8.92
C ARG A 77 -1.58 7.26 -9.37
N PHE A 78 -0.25 7.11 -9.31
CA PHE A 78 0.44 5.85 -9.45
C PHE A 78 0.94 5.36 -8.10
N ASN A 79 1.07 4.05 -8.00
CA ASN A 79 1.71 3.40 -6.87
C ASN A 79 2.59 2.27 -7.37
N LEU A 80 3.86 2.29 -7.00
CA LEU A 80 4.80 1.22 -7.28
C LEU A 80 4.97 0.41 -6.00
N THR A 81 4.53 -0.84 -6.01
CA THR A 81 4.67 -1.74 -4.87
C THR A 81 5.73 -2.79 -5.20
N PHE A 82 6.87 -2.68 -4.53
CA PHE A 82 7.97 -3.63 -4.63
C PHE A 82 7.81 -4.72 -3.58
N ARG A 83 7.98 -5.97 -4.03
CA ARG A 83 7.85 -7.17 -3.22
C ARG A 83 8.96 -8.15 -3.61
N TYR A 84 9.45 -8.92 -2.65
CA TYR A 84 10.16 -10.15 -2.96
C TYR A 84 9.13 -11.27 -3.08
N VAL A 85 9.06 -11.90 -4.25
CA VAL A 85 8.19 -13.06 -4.48
C VAL A 85 9.08 -14.27 -4.58
N ALA A 86 8.93 -15.20 -3.63
CA ALA A 86 9.71 -16.43 -3.61
C ALA A 86 9.43 -17.23 -4.88
N GLN A 87 10.49 -17.81 -5.45
CA GLN A 87 10.35 -18.67 -6.61
C GLN A 87 9.53 -19.91 -6.22
N ALA A 88 8.57 -20.30 -7.06
CA ALA A 88 7.90 -21.58 -6.89
C ALA A 88 8.95 -22.69 -6.92
N ALA A 89 8.86 -23.65 -5.98
CA ALA A 89 9.66 -24.87 -6.07
C ALA A 89 9.39 -25.53 -7.44
N PRO A 90 10.42 -26.07 -8.11
CA PRO A 90 10.29 -26.69 -9.43
C PRO A 90 9.30 -27.87 -9.42
#